data_AF-A0A2V9JT24-F1
#
_entry.id   AF-A0A2V9JT24-F1
#
_cell.length_a   1.000
_cell.length_b   1.000
_cell.length_c   1.000
_cell.angle_alpha   90.00
_cell.angle_beta   90.00
_cell.angle_gamma   90.00
#
_symmetry.space_group_name_H-M   'P 1'
#
loop_
_entity.id
_entity.type
_entity.pdbx_description
1 polymer ?
#
loop_
_entity_poly.entity_id
_entity_poly.type
_entity_poly.pdbx_seq_one_letter_code
_entity_poly.pdbx_strand_id
1 'polypeptide(L)'
;MDVVHRLNDIEFVWDRKKAGSNLRKHGVAFPTACEVFFDPFVCLIGTEVAGGERREVVIGMTIDWRVLRVVYVFRNDRIRVVSARPVTAQERKSYEDQ
;
A
#
# COMPACT_ATOMS: atom_id res chain seq x y z
N MET A 1 12.42 -5.82 -12.60
CA MET A 1 12.74 -4.45 -13.03
C MET A 1 11.85 -3.55 -12.22
N ASP A 2 12.46 -2.58 -11.57
CA ASP A 2 11.70 -1.65 -10.73
C ASP A 2 11.00 -0.61 -11.61
N VAL A 3 9.79 -0.25 -11.20
CA VAL A 3 8.99 0.84 -11.76
C VAL A 3 9.01 1.94 -10.72
N VAL A 4 9.26 3.17 -11.17
CA VAL A 4 9.13 4.37 -10.35
C VAL A 4 7.85 5.08 -10.77
N HIS A 5 7.06 5.49 -9.78
CA HIS A 5 5.83 6.24 -9.96
C HIS A 5 5.86 7.43 -9.01
N ARG A 6 5.68 8.63 -9.55
CA ARG A 6 5.65 9.86 -8.78
C ARG A 6 4.20 10.31 -8.64
N LEU A 7 3.77 10.57 -7.41
CA LEU A 7 2.44 11.08 -7.09
C LEU A 7 2.59 12.15 -6.00
N ASN A 8 2.11 13.37 -6.26
CA ASN A 8 2.21 14.53 -5.37
C ASN A 8 3.62 14.70 -4.76
N ASP A 9 4.64 14.69 -5.63
CA ASP A 9 6.06 14.79 -5.28
C ASP A 9 6.67 13.65 -4.44
N ILE A 10 5.90 12.61 -4.13
CA ILE A 10 6.38 11.40 -3.47
C ILE A 10 6.75 10.34 -4.52
N GLU A 11 7.93 9.72 -4.35
CA GLU A 11 8.37 8.61 -5.20
C GLU A 11 7.99 7.25 -4.61
N PHE A 12 7.13 6.54 -5.34
CA PHE A 12 6.76 5.16 -5.09
C PHE A 12 7.52 4.23 -6.03
N VAL A 13 8.00 3.10 -5.51
CA VAL A 13 8.76 2.12 -6.28
C VAL A 13 8.23 0.71 -6.07
N TRP A 14 8.27 -0.12 -7.10
CA TRP A 14 7.93 -1.54 -6.96
C TRP A 14 8.55 -2.39 -8.07
N ASP A 15 8.69 -3.69 -7.83
CA ASP A 15 9.04 -4.62 -8.91
C ASP A 15 7.84 -4.82 -9.87
N ARG A 16 8.10 -4.70 -11.18
CA ARG A 16 7.08 -4.84 -12.22
C ARG A 16 6.36 -6.20 -12.20
N LYS A 17 7.09 -7.30 -11.97
CA LYS A 17 6.47 -8.64 -11.93
C LYS A 17 5.59 -8.80 -10.69
N LYS A 18 6.02 -8.22 -9.56
CA LYS A 18 5.23 -8.18 -8.34
C LYS A 18 3.94 -7.39 -8.52
N ALA A 19 4.00 -6.22 -9.15
CA ALA A 19 2.81 -5.42 -9.44
C ALA A 19 1.79 -6.18 -10.31
N GLY A 20 2.25 -6.84 -11.39
CA GLY A 20 1.38 -7.66 -12.23
C GLY A 20 0.75 -8.85 -11.48
N SER A 21 1.53 -9.49 -10.61
CA SER A 21 1.03 -10.60 -9.78
C SER A 21 0.05 -10.12 -8.70
N ASN A 22 0.28 -8.94 -8.12
CA ASN A 22 -0.62 -8.33 -7.14
C ASN A 22 -1.96 -7.98 -7.79
N LEU A 23 -1.94 -7.35 -8.96
CA LEU A 23 -3.15 -7.01 -9.71
C LEU A 23 -3.97 -8.26 -10.02
N ARG A 24 -3.34 -9.32 -10.53
CA ARG A 24 -4.03 -10.59 -10.81
C ARG A 24 -4.62 -11.24 -9.56
N LYS A 25 -3.90 -11.21 -8.44
CA LYS A 25 -4.32 -11.88 -7.19
C LYS A 25 -5.36 -11.09 -6.39
N HIS A 26 -5.26 -9.76 -6.39
CA HIS A 26 -5.99 -8.90 -5.46
C HIS A 26 -6.88 -7.85 -6.14
N GLY A 27 -6.80 -7.68 -7.47
CA GLY A 27 -7.59 -6.67 -8.19
C GLY A 27 -7.20 -5.24 -7.82
N VAL A 28 -5.97 -5.03 -7.35
CA VAL A 28 -5.44 -3.73 -6.93
C VAL A 28 -4.13 -3.47 -7.68
N ALA A 29 -4.13 -2.42 -8.47
CA ALA A 29 -2.94 -1.88 -9.10
C ALA A 29 -2.16 -1.04 -8.08
N PHE A 30 -0.82 -1.11 -8.12
CA PHE A 30 0.01 -0.34 -7.20
C PHE A 30 -0.09 1.18 -7.35
N PRO A 31 -0.28 1.77 -8.54
CA PRO A 31 -0.58 3.20 -8.66
C PRO A 31 -1.79 3.62 -7.81
N THR A 32 -2.91 2.88 -7.90
CA THR A 32 -4.10 3.13 -7.07
C THR A 32 -3.80 2.96 -5.58
N ALA A 33 -3.00 1.95 -5.20
CA ALA A 33 -2.61 1.77 -3.81
C ALA A 33 -1.75 2.92 -3.24
N CYS A 34 -1.11 3.73 -4.09
CA CYS A 34 -0.34 4.90 -3.64
C CYS A 34 -1.26 6.02 -3.12
N GLU A 35 -2.53 6.07 -3.56
CA GLU A 35 -3.50 7.06 -3.11
C GLU A 35 -3.77 6.95 -1.60
N VAL A 36 -3.66 5.75 -1.03
CA VAL A 36 -3.80 5.48 0.42
C VAL A 36 -2.88 6.35 1.27
N PHE A 37 -1.71 6.74 0.76
CA PHE A 37 -0.77 7.57 1.52
C PHE A 37 -1.19 9.04 1.60
N PHE A 38 -2.22 9.44 0.85
CA PHE A 38 -2.79 10.78 0.84
C PHE A 38 -4.15 10.83 1.53
N ASP A 39 -4.62 9.71 2.07
CA ASP A 39 -5.80 9.66 2.91
C ASP A 39 -5.53 10.39 4.24
N PRO A 40 -6.32 11.43 4.59
CA PRO A 40 -6.19 12.10 5.87
C PRO A 40 -6.37 11.19 7.10
N PHE A 41 -7.02 10.03 6.92
CA PHE A 41 -7.30 9.03 7.96
C PHE A 41 -6.43 7.77 7.83
N VAL A 42 -5.34 7.84 7.04
CA VAL A 42 -4.42 6.70 6.88
C VAL A 42 -3.89 6.25 8.23
N CYS A 43 -3.97 4.95 8.49
CA CYS A 43 -3.58 4.35 9.75
C CYS A 43 -2.45 3.34 9.58
N LEU A 44 -1.36 3.53 10.32
CA LEU A 44 -0.30 2.54 10.49
C LEU A 44 -0.77 1.45 11.46
N ILE A 45 -1.06 0.27 10.92
CA ILE A 45 -1.62 -0.85 11.71
C ILE A 45 -0.56 -1.85 12.19
N GLY A 46 0.71 -1.61 11.87
CA GLY A 46 1.83 -2.35 12.45
C GLY A 46 2.96 -2.63 11.46
N THR A 47 3.82 -3.56 11.86
CA THR A 47 4.99 -3.97 11.07
C THR A 47 5.09 -5.48 10.94
N GLU A 48 5.43 -5.95 9.76
CA GLU A 48 5.67 -7.36 9.45
C GLU A 48 7.17 -7.56 9.18
N VAL A 49 7.76 -8.65 9.68
CA VAL A 49 9.15 -9.02 9.33
C VAL A 49 9.10 -10.15 8.31
N ALA A 50 9.66 -9.91 7.13
CA ALA A 50 9.70 -10.89 6.05
C ALA A 50 11.10 -10.96 5.45
N GLY A 51 11.77 -12.11 5.60
CA GLY A 51 13.13 -12.32 5.08
C GLY A 51 14.18 -11.38 5.69
N GLY A 52 14.00 -10.97 6.94
CA GLY A 52 14.89 -10.02 7.64
C GLY A 52 14.64 -8.54 7.32
N GLU A 53 13.69 -8.23 6.44
CA GLU A 53 13.30 -6.86 6.13
C GLU A 53 12.06 -6.45 6.92
N ARG A 54 12.13 -5.30 7.60
CA ARG A 54 10.98 -4.70 8.30
C ARG A 54 10.07 -4.02 7.28
N ARG A 55 8.81 -4.43 7.25
CA ARG A 55 7.76 -3.89 6.39
C ARG A 55 6.71 -3.22 7.24
N GLU A 56 6.25 -2.06 6.82
CA GLU A 56 5.17 -1.33 7.46
C GLU A 56 3.86 -1.63 6.75
N VAL A 57 2.77 -1.56 7.50
CA VAL A 57 1.43 -1.86 7.00
C VAL A 57 0.51 -0.71 7.34
N VAL A 58 -0.10 -0.13 6.30
CA VAL A 58 -1.13 0.91 6.45
C VAL A 58 -2.46 0.43 5.93
N ILE A 59 -3.53 0.99 6.49
CA ILE A 59 -4.87 0.99 5.90
C ILE A 59 -5.26 2.43 5.61
N GLY A 60 -5.83 2.66 4.43
CA GLY A 60 -6.46 3.93 4.13
C GLY A 60 -7.35 3.84 2.89
N MET A 61 -7.98 4.97 2.59
CA MET A 61 -8.95 5.13 1.52
C MET A 61 -8.31 5.76 0.27
N THR A 62 -8.74 5.27 -0.89
CA THR A 62 -8.35 5.77 -2.20
C THR A 62 -9.33 6.83 -2.69
N ILE A 63 -9.02 7.53 -3.79
CA ILE A 63 -9.86 8.59 -4.36
C ILE A 63 -11.21 8.04 -4.83
N ASP A 64 -11.25 6.76 -5.25
CA ASP A 64 -12.47 6.05 -5.64
C ASP A 64 -13.18 5.35 -4.47
N TRP A 65 -12.92 5.78 -3.22
CA TRP A 65 -13.58 5.31 -1.99
C TRP A 65 -13.32 3.84 -1.64
N ARG A 66 -12.26 3.22 -2.17
CA ARG A 66 -11.85 1.87 -1.80
C ARG A 66 -10.88 1.92 -0.62
N VAL A 67 -11.21 1.20 0.45
CA VAL A 67 -10.32 1.01 1.60
C VAL A 67 -9.36 -0.16 1.31
N LEU A 68 -8.06 0.10 1.37
CA LEU A 68 -7.02 -0.85 1.03
C LEU A 68 -6.05 -1.03 2.19
N ARG A 69 -5.57 -2.26 2.36
CA ARG A 69 -4.38 -2.57 3.15
C ARG A 69 -3.16 -2.56 2.23
N VAL A 70 -2.16 -1.76 2.57
CA VAL A 70 -0.92 -1.61 1.80
C VAL A 70 0.27 -1.97 2.68
N VAL A 71 1.10 -2.89 2.19
CA VAL A 71 2.38 -3.24 2.80
C VAL A 71 3.48 -2.56 2.02
N TYR A 72 4.33 -1.81 2.71
CA TYR A 72 5.43 -1.07 2.09
C TYR A 72 6.71 -1.13 2.91
N VAL A 73 7.80 -0.71 2.27
CA VAL A 73 9.09 -0.45 2.92
C VAL A 73 9.49 0.97 2.60
N PHE A 74 9.85 1.75 3.61
CA PHE A 74 10.43 3.07 3.42
C PHE A 74 11.95 2.99 3.43
N ARG A 75 12.61 3.36 2.33
CA ARG A 75 14.08 3.35 2.21
C ARG A 75 14.55 4.34 1.16
N ASN A 76 15.66 5.03 1.44
CA ASN A 76 16.27 6.01 0.53
C ASN A 76 15.25 7.07 0.06
N ASP A 77 14.43 7.57 1.00
CA ASP A 77 13.39 8.57 0.75
C ASP A 77 12.33 8.14 -0.28
N ARG A 78 12.10 6.83 -0.39
CA ARG A 78 11.15 6.22 -1.32
C ARG A 78 10.26 5.22 -0.63
N ILE A 79 9.01 5.15 -1.06
CA ILE A 79 8.04 4.17 -0.59
C ILE A 79 8.04 2.99 -1.57
N ARG A 80 8.60 1.85 -1.15
CA ARG A 80 8.54 0.62 -1.93
C ARG A 80 7.26 -0.14 -1.62
N VAL A 81 6.30 -0.15 -2.56
CA VAL A 81 5.06 -0.91 -2.41
C VAL A 81 5.34 -2.40 -2.62
N VAL A 82 5.02 -3.22 -1.62
CA VAL A 82 5.26 -4.67 -1.62
C VAL A 82 3.98 -5.45 -1.93
N SER A 83 2.86 -5.04 -1.35
CA SER A 83 1.57 -5.70 -1.51
C SER A 83 0.43 -4.71 -1.29
N ALA A 84 -0.67 -4.88 -2.00
CA ALA A 84 -1.88 -4.10 -1.79
C ALA A 84 -3.12 -4.97 -2.02
N ARG A 85 -4.08 -4.92 -1.12
CA ARG A 85 -5.34 -5.67 -1.23
C ARG A 85 -6.51 -4.90 -0.63
N PRO A 86 -7.76 -5.22 -1.01
CA PRO A 86 -8.90 -4.80 -0.23
C PRO A 86 -8.76 -5.25 1.22
N VAL A 87 -9.20 -4.41 2.14
CA VAL A 87 -9.31 -4.77 3.56
C VAL A 87 -10.34 -5.89 3.75
N THR A 88 -10.17 -6.67 4.83
CA THR A 88 -11.24 -7.56 5.31
C THR A 88 -12.35 -6.74 5.96
N ALA A 89 -13.51 -7.35 6.22
CA ALA A 89 -14.60 -6.67 6.92
C ALA A 89 -14.18 -6.16 8.31
N GLN A 90 -13.35 -6.95 9.03
CA GLN A 90 -12.83 -6.55 10.34
C GLN A 90 -11.85 -5.38 10.26
N GLU A 91 -10.95 -5.39 9.26
CA GLU A 91 -10.02 -4.31 9.01
C GLU A 91 -10.74 -3.02 8.59
N ARG A 92 -11.76 -3.13 7.73
CA ARG A 92 -12.62 -2.01 7.35
C ARG A 92 -13.27 -1.38 8.57
N LYS A 93 -13.93 -2.18 9.39
CA LYS A 93 -14.58 -1.71 10.61
C LYS A 93 -13.58 -0.99 11.54
N SER A 94 -12.40 -1.58 11.72
CA SER A 94 -11.35 -0.96 12.56
C SER A 94 -10.84 0.38 12.00
N TYR A 95 -10.88 0.56 10.67
CA TYR A 95 -10.52 1.80 10.02
C TYR A 95 -11.65 2.85 10.08
N GLU A 96 -12.91 2.43 9.97
CA GLU A 96 -14.09 3.30 10.02
C GLU A 96 -14.45 3.74 11.46
N ASP A 97 -14.11 2.92 12.47
CA ASP A 97 -14.33 3.18 13.90
C ASP A 97 -13.18 3.97 14.58
N GLN A 98 -12.28 4.57 13.79
CA GLN A 98 -11.18 5.41 14.31
C GLN A 98 -11.69 6.66 15.04
#